data_AF-A0A926DF90-F1
#
_entry.id   AF-A0A926DF90-F1
#
_cell.length_a   1.000
_cell.length_b   1.000
_cell.length_c   1.000
_cell.angle_alpha   90.00
_cell.angle_beta   90.00
_cell.angle_gamma   90.00
#
_symmetry.space_group_name_H-M   'P 1'
#
loop_
_entity.id
_entity.type
_entity.pdbx_description
1 polymer ?
#
loop_
_entity_poly.entity_id
_entity_poly.type
_entity_poly.pdbx_seq_one_letter_code
_entity_poly.pdbx_strand_id
1 'polypeptide(L)'
;MDTKSFGKKLKSYRSKQGWNLNECSEKIGISTRYLADIERGDKIPKLETFILILNTLEASADDVLQDSLTVGYKTKSNDIIRKLNALDATRRNQALKIFESVIHSLK
;
A
#
# COMPACT_ATOMS: atom_id res chain seq x y z
N MET A 1 3.48 13.18 1.70
CA MET A 1 3.29 11.91 0.96
C MET A 1 4.65 11.25 0.86
N ASP A 2 4.80 10.02 1.36
CA ASP A 2 6.04 9.25 1.16
C ASP A 2 6.04 8.70 -0.27
N THR A 3 6.73 9.41 -1.16
CA THR A 3 6.79 9.06 -2.59
C THR A 3 7.54 7.76 -2.85
N LYS A 4 8.47 7.37 -1.96
CA LYS A 4 9.24 6.13 -2.10
C LYS A 4 8.37 4.92 -1.74
N SER A 5 7.59 4.99 -0.66
CA SER A 5 6.61 3.94 -0.33
C SER A 5 5.54 3.82 -1.42
N PHE A 6 4.99 4.96 -1.87
CA PHE A 6 4.03 5.03 -2.97
C PHE A 6 4.54 4.32 -4.24
N GLY A 7 5.72 4.69 -4.73
CA GLY A 7 6.31 4.11 -5.94
C GLY A 7 6.57 2.60 -5.80
N LYS A 8 7.07 2.16 -4.63
CA LYS A 8 7.30 0.74 -4.33
C LYS A 8 6.01 -0.08 -4.39
N LYS A 9 4.88 0.47 -3.93
CA LYS A 9 3.59 -0.24 -4.01
C LYS A 9 3.12 -0.40 -5.44
N LEU A 10 3.15 0.66 -6.24
CA LEU A 10 2.79 0.57 -7.66
C LEU A 10 3.64 -0.48 -8.38
N LYS A 11 4.96 -0.49 -8.12
CA LYS A 11 5.87 -1.53 -8.62
C LYS A 11 5.45 -2.93 -8.19
N SER A 12 5.04 -3.10 -6.93
CA SER A 12 4.58 -4.40 -6.42
C SER A 12 3.32 -4.88 -7.15
N TYR A 13 2.34 -4.01 -7.39
CA TYR A 13 1.15 -4.38 -8.19
C TYR A 13 1.52 -4.74 -9.62
N ARG A 14 2.38 -3.95 -10.28
CA ARG A 14 2.87 -4.30 -11.63
C ARG A 14 3.55 -5.66 -11.65
N SER A 15 4.43 -5.94 -10.68
CA SER A 15 5.11 -7.24 -10.59
C SER A 15 4.16 -8.40 -10.32
N LYS A 16 3.07 -8.20 -9.56
CA LYS A 16 2.03 -9.22 -9.35
C LYS A 16 1.26 -9.54 -10.63
N GLN A 17 1.07 -8.56 -11.51
CA GLN A 17 0.51 -8.76 -12.85
C GLN A 17 1.50 -9.45 -13.82
N GLY A 18 2.77 -9.63 -13.42
CA GLY A 18 3.81 -10.25 -14.24
C GLY A 18 4.35 -9.35 -15.35
N TRP A 19 3.99 -8.07 -15.38
CA TRP A 19 4.38 -7.16 -16.46
C TRP A 19 5.74 -6.51 -16.23
N ASN A 20 6.52 -6.38 -17.29
CA ASN A 20 7.68 -5.52 -17.31
C ASN A 20 7.27 -4.04 -17.46
N LEU A 21 8.23 -3.10 -17.37
CA LEU A 21 7.93 -1.67 -17.43
C LEU A 21 7.36 -1.24 -18.79
N ASN A 22 7.80 -1.84 -19.90
CA ASN A 22 7.31 -1.50 -21.24
C ASN A 22 5.87 -1.97 -21.45
N GLU A 23 5.58 -3.22 -21.10
CA GLU A 23 4.22 -3.77 -21.21
C GLU A 23 3.21 -2.98 -20.38
N CYS A 24 3.59 -2.63 -19.15
CA CYS A 24 2.73 -1.87 -18.27
C CYS A 24 2.54 -0.42 -18.74
N SER A 25 3.62 0.25 -19.15
CA SER A 25 3.56 1.63 -19.63
C SER A 25 2.71 1.77 -20.89
N GLU A 26 2.79 0.80 -21.80
CA GLU A 26 1.95 0.71 -22.99
C GLU A 26 0.46 0.54 -22.64
N LYS A 27 0.13 -0.36 -21.71
CA LYS A 27 -1.26 -0.54 -21.22
C LYS A 27 -1.83 0.70 -20.54
N ILE A 28 -0.98 1.45 -19.83
CA ILE A 28 -1.36 2.72 -19.18
C ILE A 28 -1.41 3.88 -20.20
N GLY A 29 -0.69 3.79 -21.32
CA GLY A 29 -0.58 4.89 -22.29
C GLY A 29 0.36 6.01 -21.83
N ILE A 30 1.44 5.67 -21.12
CA ILE A 30 2.50 6.62 -20.70
C ILE A 30 3.88 6.12 -21.13
N SER A 31 4.90 6.98 -21.07
CA SER A 31 6.26 6.53 -21.39
C SER A 31 6.82 5.58 -20.32
N THR A 32 7.58 4.56 -20.75
CA THR A 32 8.30 3.64 -19.84
C THR A 32 9.17 4.39 -18.84
N ARG A 33 9.87 5.44 -19.29
CA ARG A 33 10.70 6.28 -18.42
C ARG A 33 9.88 6.94 -17.32
N TYR A 34 8.73 7.50 -17.67
CA TYR A 34 7.87 8.16 -16.70
C TYR A 34 7.31 7.18 -15.67
N LEU A 35 6.85 6.00 -16.11
CA LEU A 35 6.45 4.93 -15.19
C LEU A 35 7.60 4.53 -14.24
N ALA A 36 8.82 4.40 -14.77
CA ALA A 36 9.98 4.06 -13.97
C ALA A 36 10.34 5.14 -12.94
N ASP A 37 10.23 6.43 -13.30
CA ASP A 37 10.43 7.55 -12.38
C ASP A 37 9.36 7.57 -11.28
N ILE A 38 8.11 7.22 -11.61
CA ILE A 38 7.01 7.09 -10.64
C ILE A 38 7.28 5.94 -9.67
N GLU A 39 7.64 4.76 -10.17
CA GLU A 39 7.90 3.59 -9.32
C GLU A 39 9.12 3.75 -8.40
N ARG A 40 10.11 4.55 -8.83
CA ARG A 40 11.22 4.97 -7.95
C ARG A 40 10.84 6.05 -6.96
N GLY A 41 9.68 6.70 -7.12
CA GLY A 41 9.23 7.83 -6.30
C GLY A 41 9.91 9.16 -6.64
N ASP A 42 10.52 9.26 -7.82
CA ASP A 42 11.21 10.46 -8.32
C ASP A 42 10.22 11.44 -9.00
N LYS A 43 9.07 10.94 -9.47
CA LYS A 43 7.96 11.72 -10.01
C LYS A 43 6.65 11.34 -9.36
N ILE A 44 5.79 12.34 -9.19
CA ILE A 44 4.41 12.16 -8.72
C ILE A 44 3.50 12.36 -9.94
N PRO A 45 2.66 11.38 -10.29
CA PRO A 45 1.70 11.53 -11.37
C PRO A 45 0.62 12.55 -11.02
N LYS A 46 0.06 13.20 -12.04
CA LYS A 46 -1.21 13.93 -11.89
C LYS A 46 -2.34 12.95 -11.57
N LEU A 47 -3.43 13.45 -10.99
CA LEU A 47 -4.55 12.63 -10.55
C LEU A 47 -5.12 11.77 -11.68
N GLU A 48 -5.28 12.31 -12.89
CA GLU A 48 -5.80 11.60 -14.04
C GLU A 48 -4.93 10.40 -14.42
N THR A 49 -3.61 10.61 -14.46
CA THR A 49 -2.64 9.53 -14.71
C THR A 49 -2.62 8.52 -13.57
N PHE A 50 -2.75 8.98 -12.33
CA PHE A 50 -2.80 8.09 -11.17
C PHE A 50 -4.00 7.14 -11.22
N ILE A 51 -5.19 7.67 -11.55
CA ILE A 51 -6.40 6.86 -11.73
C ILE A 51 -6.19 5.81 -12.83
N LEU A 52 -5.59 6.20 -13.96
CA LEU A 52 -5.30 5.28 -15.05
C LEU A 52 -4.35 4.16 -14.62
N ILE A 53 -3.27 4.50 -13.90
CA ILE A 53 -2.33 3.52 -13.33
C ILE A 53 -3.07 2.54 -12.41
N LEU A 54 -3.91 3.03 -11.49
CA LEU A 54 -4.63 2.18 -10.55
C LEU A 54 -5.59 1.21 -11.26
N ASN A 55 -6.34 1.71 -12.24
CA ASN A 55 -7.26 0.90 -13.03
C ASN A 55 -6.51 -0.19 -13.81
N THR A 56 -5.41 0.16 -14.48
CA THR A 56 -4.60 -0.81 -15.23
C THR A 56 -3.97 -1.86 -14.32
N LEU A 57 -3.58 -1.49 -13.11
CA LEU A 57 -2.95 -2.40 -12.15
C LEU A 57 -3.95 -3.17 -11.28
N GLU A 58 -5.25 -2.90 -11.40
CA GLU A 58 -6.31 -3.39 -10.52
C GLU A 58 -5.99 -3.13 -9.03
N ALA A 59 -5.45 -1.95 -8.76
CA ALA A 59 -4.98 -1.56 -7.44
C ALA A 59 -5.97 -0.61 -6.74
N SER A 60 -6.22 -0.83 -5.45
CA SER A 60 -6.98 0.09 -4.63
C SER A 60 -6.17 1.34 -4.29
N ALA A 61 -6.79 2.52 -4.41
CA ALA A 61 -6.19 3.78 -3.98
C ALA A 61 -5.84 3.76 -2.49
N ASP A 62 -6.68 3.15 -1.66
CA ASP A 62 -6.45 3.02 -0.22
C ASP A 62 -5.18 2.21 0.06
N ASP A 63 -5.00 1.09 -0.65
CA ASP A 63 -3.81 0.26 -0.48
C ASP A 63 -2.54 0.98 -0.90
N VAL A 64 -2.59 1.73 -2.01
CA VAL A 64 -1.43 2.48 -2.50
C VAL A 64 -1.11 3.66 -1.58
N LEU A 65 -2.13 4.36 -1.06
CA LEU A 65 -1.96 5.60 -0.29
C LEU A 65 -1.94 5.44 1.23
N GLN A 66 -2.26 4.26 1.79
CA GLN A 66 -2.40 4.03 3.24
C GLN A 66 -1.26 4.56 4.12
N ASP A 67 0.00 4.52 3.66
CA ASP A 67 1.15 4.96 4.47
C ASP A 67 1.40 6.48 4.33
N SER A 68 0.73 7.12 3.37
CA SER A 68 0.76 8.57 3.16
C SER A 68 -0.45 9.29 3.77
N LEU A 69 -1.48 8.55 4.19
CA LEU A 69 -2.70 9.09 4.77
C LEU A 69 -2.77 8.80 6.27
N THR A 70 -3.02 9.84 7.08
CA THR A 70 -3.25 9.68 8.53
C THR A 70 -4.50 8.85 8.82
N VAL A 71 -5.50 8.88 7.92
CA VAL A 71 -6.72 8.07 8.01
C VAL A 71 -6.46 6.59 7.69
N GLY A 72 -5.45 6.26 6.87
CA GLY A 72 -5.11 4.87 6.51
C GLY A 72 -4.73 4.01 7.72
N TYR A 73 -4.14 4.62 8.76
CA TYR A 73 -3.87 3.96 10.04
C TYR A 73 -5.16 3.53 10.76
N LYS A 74 -6.24 4.32 10.71
CA LYS A 74 -7.53 3.94 11.31
C LYS A 74 -8.10 2.69 10.64
N THR A 75 -7.92 2.54 9.33
CA THR A 75 -8.37 1.34 8.60
C THR A 75 -7.55 0.10 8.97
N LYS A 76 -6.21 0.20 9.11
CA LYS A 76 -5.40 -0.91 9.65
C LYS A 76 -5.77 -1.28 11.09
N SER A 77 -6.02 -0.29 11.96
CA SER A 77 -6.51 -0.55 13.31
C SER A 77 -7.81 -1.35 13.29
N ASN A 78 -8.75 -1.00 12.40
CA ASN A 78 -9.99 -1.75 12.25
C ASN A 78 -9.75 -3.19 11.77
N ASP A 79 -8.80 -3.40 10.87
CA ASP A 79 -8.47 -4.73 10.36
C ASP A 79 -7.76 -5.62 11.39
N ILE A 80 -6.88 -5.03 12.21
CA ILE A 80 -6.27 -5.72 13.36
C ILE A 80 -7.34 -6.04 14.41
N ILE A 81 -8.26 -5.11 14.70
CA ILE A 81 -9.38 -5.33 15.62
C ILE A 81 -10.28 -6.46 15.10
N ARG A 82 -10.58 -6.49 13.80
CA ARG A 82 -11.33 -7.60 13.17
C ARG A 82 -10.60 -8.93 13.34
N LYS A 83 -9.30 -8.98 13.05
CA LYS A 83 -8.49 -10.20 13.23
C LYS A 83 -8.43 -10.65 14.69
N LEU A 84 -8.29 -9.72 15.64
CA LEU A 84 -8.35 -10.00 17.08
C LEU A 84 -9.72 -10.58 17.49
N ASN A 85 -10.80 -10.02 16.97
CA ASN A 85 -12.17 -10.48 17.25
C ASN A 85 -12.47 -11.85 16.62
N ALA A 86 -11.75 -12.25 15.58
CA ALA A 86 -11.86 -13.58 14.97
C ALA A 86 -11.09 -14.69 15.74
N LEU A 87 -10.20 -14.33 16.68
CA LEU A 87 -9.49 -15.30 17.52
C LEU A 87 -10.37 -15.81 18.66
N ASP A 88 -10.09 -17.03 19.13
CA ASP A 88 -10.63 -17.53 20.40
C ASP A 88 -10.11 -16.72 21.60
N ALA A 89 -10.80 -16.84 22.75
CA ALA A 89 -10.54 -16.02 23.93
C ALA A 89 -9.09 -16.16 24.44
N THR A 90 -8.51 -17.36 24.38
CA THR A 90 -7.15 -17.63 24.86
C THR A 90 -6.12 -16.94 23.97
N ARG A 91 -6.23 -17.12 22.65
CA ARG A 91 -5.31 -16.50 21.67
C ARG A 91 -5.45 -14.98 21.65
N ARG A 92 -6.66 -14.45 21.78
CA ARG A 92 -6.90 -13.01 21.86
C ARG A 92 -6.23 -12.40 23.09
N ASN A 93 -6.38 -13.03 24.27
CA ASN A 93 -5.71 -12.57 25.49
C ASN A 93 -4.19 -12.64 25.39
N GLN A 94 -3.64 -13.67 24.75
CA GLN A 94 -2.21 -13.77 24.50
C GLN A 94 -1.72 -12.65 23.58
N ALA A 95 -2.43 -12.36 22.49
CA ALA A 95 -2.10 -11.26 21.58
C ALA A 95 -2.13 -9.89 22.29
N LEU A 96 -3.14 -9.65 23.12
CA LEU A 96 -3.27 -8.41 23.90
C LEU A 96 -2.10 -8.22 24.88
N LYS A 97 -1.71 -9.27 25.61
CA LYS A 97 -0.54 -9.21 26.52
C LYS A 97 0.77 -8.86 25.80
N ILE A 98 0.96 -9.41 24.60
CA ILE A 98 2.14 -9.08 23.77
C ILE A 98 2.09 -7.61 23.38
N PHE A 99 0.94 -7.10 22.93
CA PHE A 99 0.79 -5.68 22.60
C PHE A 99 1.03 -4.77 23.79
N GLU A 100 0.52 -5.09 24.98
CA GLU A 100 0.79 -4.32 26.21
C GLU A 100 2.28 -4.26 26.52
N SER A 101 2.99 -5.39 26.41
CA SER A 101 4.43 -5.45 26.63
C SER A 101 5.20 -4.56 25.65
N VAL A 102 4.86 -4.61 24.37
CA VAL A 102 5.48 -3.76 23.33
C VAL A 102 5.18 -2.28 23.60
N ILE A 103 3.95 -1.92 23.94
CA ILE A 103 3.58 -0.53 24.26
C ILE A 103 4.37 -0.02 25.47
N HIS A 104 4.57 -0.86 26.49
CA HIS A 104 5.36 -0.50 27.66
C HIS A 104 6.84 -0.28 27.31
N SER A 105 7.40 -1.06 26.37
CA SER A 105 8.79 -0.90 25.92
C SER A 105 9.06 0.32 25.04
N LEU A 106 8.01 0.96 24.51
CA LEU A 106 8.11 2.12 23.61
C LEU A 106 7.94 3.46 24.35
N LYS A 107 7.67 3.43 25.65
CA LYS A 107 7.63 4.59 26.55
C LYS A 107 8.92 4.67 27.36
#